data_AF-J3A7I4-F1
#
_entry.id   AF-J3A7I4-F1
#
_cell.length_a   1.000
_cell.length_b   1.000
_cell.length_c   1.000
_cell.angle_alpha   90.00
_cell.angle_beta   90.00
_cell.angle_gamma   90.00
#
_symmetry.space_group_name_H-M   'P 1'
#
loop_
_entity.id
_entity.type
_entity.pdbx_description
1 polymer ?
#
loop_
_entity_poly.entity_id
_entity_poly.type
_entity_poly.pdbx_seq_one_letter_code
_entity_poly.pdbx_strand_id
1 'polypeptide(L)'
;MAPSRLSYLYVNILSLLKTIIYRLPFSVYHVENHTREKRWRDSPRTLFGVNLARMKLVCVDCSKEVPAHLFDYQCTCGGLFDIIHDTSAIDAEQLKRVFHERLSERMTPYASGVWRYKELIFPELPEEYITTKYEGNTGLYASALIQSYVGSNSKVWLKAQSENPSGSFKDNGMTVAVSHGRSLGYQRFTCTSTGNTSSSLAMYAALAHGESYVFVPNKNISLNKVMQTLAYGAKVISFDGTYDDGIRFYEQYSKELGLYICNSINPFRIEGQKSIVYEIAQYLNWNLPDWVVIPGGALSNVTALGKGLQDLKNLGFIEKVPRVALVQAEGASPFHRMVADGHTELTPEPNPYTRASALNIGNPPSWKKALRTLEETNGVTCSVTDQEILDAKAWVDKSGIGCEPASAATVAGLRKLIAGQVIDKDETAVCILTGNMLKDTDALQEYHLGESVSASYPNKIVSAQLTLKEIGAMLS
;
A
#
# COMPACT_ATOMS: atom_id res chain seq x y z
N MET A 1 8.78 49.16 -45.93
CA MET A 1 8.05 48.86 -44.68
C MET A 1 8.93 47.94 -43.84
N ALA A 2 9.65 48.49 -42.87
CA ALA A 2 10.51 47.74 -41.96
C ALA A 2 9.70 47.33 -40.71
N PRO A 3 9.80 46.10 -40.20
CA PRO A 3 9.14 45.72 -38.96
C PRO A 3 9.86 46.35 -37.77
N SER A 4 9.06 46.74 -36.78
CA SER A 4 9.41 47.58 -35.64
C SER A 4 10.31 46.89 -34.60
N ARG A 5 11.22 47.67 -34.00
CA ARG A 5 12.20 47.28 -32.96
C ARG A 5 11.60 46.81 -31.62
N LEU A 6 10.30 46.59 -31.52
CA LEU A 6 9.60 46.23 -30.26
C LEU A 6 9.48 44.72 -30.02
N SER A 7 9.59 43.89 -31.06
CA SER A 7 9.47 42.42 -30.95
C SER A 7 10.76 41.71 -30.50
N TYR A 8 11.92 42.36 -30.58
CA TYR A 8 13.20 41.79 -30.12
C TYR A 8 13.51 42.01 -28.64
N LEU A 9 12.84 42.98 -27.98
CA LEU A 9 13.07 43.26 -26.56
C LEU A 9 12.28 42.29 -25.64
N TYR A 10 11.10 41.84 -26.07
CA TYR A 10 10.25 40.92 -25.29
C TYR A 10 10.78 39.48 -25.24
N VAL A 11 11.44 39.02 -26.30
CA VAL A 11 12.00 37.66 -26.37
C VAL A 11 13.28 37.54 -25.52
N ASN A 12 14.03 38.63 -25.34
CA ASN A 12 15.25 38.61 -24.53
C ASN A 12 14.99 38.68 -23.01
N ILE A 13 13.93 39.38 -22.55
CA ILE A 13 13.59 39.44 -21.12
C ILE A 13 13.06 38.09 -20.60
N LEU A 14 12.28 37.36 -21.41
CA LEU A 14 11.81 36.00 -21.06
C LEU A 14 12.93 34.94 -21.09
N SER A 15 13.93 35.11 -21.96
CA SER A 15 15.13 34.27 -22.00
C SER A 15 16.05 34.51 -20.79
N LEU A 16 16.24 35.78 -20.38
CA LEU A 16 17.00 36.12 -19.17
C LEU A 16 16.28 35.69 -17.89
N LEU A 17 14.95 35.81 -17.80
CA LEU A 17 14.18 35.33 -16.63
C LEU A 17 14.21 33.80 -16.52
N LYS A 18 14.16 33.06 -17.63
CA LYS A 18 14.38 31.60 -17.59
C LYS A 18 15.79 31.25 -17.13
N THR A 19 16.82 31.99 -17.54
CA THR A 19 18.20 31.68 -17.14
C THR A 19 18.49 32.01 -15.67
N ILE A 20 17.79 33.01 -15.09
CA ILE A 20 17.91 33.37 -13.67
C ILE A 20 17.17 32.37 -12.75
N ILE A 21 16.07 31.74 -13.21
CA ILE A 21 15.34 30.74 -12.42
C ILE A 21 16.08 29.38 -12.38
N TYR A 22 16.92 29.06 -13.37
CA TYR A 22 17.68 27.80 -13.43
C TYR A 22 19.12 27.87 -12.86
N ARG A 23 19.54 29.00 -12.27
CA ARG A 23 20.89 29.20 -11.70
C ARG A 23 20.90 29.68 -10.25
N LEU A 24 19.92 29.27 -9.44
CA LEU A 24 20.10 29.30 -7.99
C LEU A 24 20.89 28.05 -7.59
N PRO A 25 22.14 28.18 -7.11
CA PRO A 25 22.89 27.03 -6.63
C PRO A 25 22.21 26.44 -5.39
N PHE A 26 22.45 25.14 -5.17
CA PHE A 26 22.06 24.28 -4.04
C PHE A 26 22.43 24.81 -2.62
N SER A 27 22.62 26.12 -2.43
CA SER A 27 22.78 26.81 -1.16
C SER A 27 21.48 26.86 -0.32
N VAL A 28 20.32 26.63 -0.95
CA VAL A 28 19.01 26.63 -0.29
C VAL A 28 18.84 25.45 0.68
N TYR A 29 19.50 24.30 0.44
CA TYR A 29 19.38 23.12 1.31
C TYR A 29 19.93 23.33 2.73
N HIS A 30 21.01 24.11 2.89
CA HIS A 30 21.60 24.37 4.21
C HIS A 30 20.82 25.41 5.01
N VAL A 31 20.25 26.43 4.35
CA VAL A 31 19.40 27.44 5.00
C VAL A 31 18.01 26.86 5.34
N GLU A 32 17.51 25.92 4.53
CA GLU A 32 16.27 25.18 4.81
C GLU A 32 16.39 24.23 6.01
N ASN A 33 17.54 23.63 6.30
CA ASN A 33 17.67 22.74 7.46
C ASN A 33 17.44 23.47 8.80
N HIS A 34 17.92 24.71 8.94
CA HIS A 34 17.68 25.51 10.15
C HIS A 34 16.23 26.00 10.29
N THR A 35 15.56 26.34 9.18
CA THR A 35 14.14 26.72 9.21
C THR A 35 13.22 25.51 9.38
N ARG A 36 13.57 24.34 8.83
CA ARG A 36 12.91 23.05 9.07
C ARG A 36 13.02 22.65 10.54
N GLU A 37 14.22 22.70 11.13
CA GLU A 37 14.43 22.38 12.53
C GLU A 37 13.60 23.28 13.47
N LYS A 38 13.53 24.58 13.16
CA LYS A 38 12.71 25.54 13.93
C LYS A 38 11.21 25.24 13.82
N ARG A 39 10.70 24.97 12.61
CA ARG A 39 9.27 24.67 12.36
C ARG A 39 8.82 23.35 12.99
N TRP A 40 9.72 22.37 13.10
CA TRP A 40 9.47 21.11 13.81
C TRP A 40 9.53 21.25 15.33
N ARG A 41 10.48 22.04 15.87
CA ARG A 41 10.53 22.36 17.31
C ARG A 41 9.30 23.13 17.81
N ASP A 42 8.73 23.98 16.95
CA ASP A 42 7.55 24.80 17.24
C ASP A 42 6.22 24.06 16.92
N SER A 43 6.27 22.77 16.55
CA SER A 43 5.06 21.99 16.29
C SER A 43 4.17 21.87 17.54
N PRO A 44 2.83 21.87 17.40
CA PRO A 44 1.93 21.85 18.55
C PRO A 44 2.19 20.62 19.42
N ARG A 45 2.32 20.82 20.75
CA ARG A 45 2.45 19.68 21.69
C ARG A 45 1.13 18.94 21.91
N THR A 46 0.04 19.53 21.46
CA THR A 46 -1.32 19.00 21.56
C THR A 46 -2.08 19.27 20.27
N LEU A 47 -2.88 18.30 19.81
CA LEU A 47 -3.84 18.46 18.72
C LEU A 47 -5.24 18.15 19.24
N PHE A 48 -6.17 19.10 19.13
CA PHE A 48 -7.52 19.00 19.74
C PHE A 48 -7.53 18.59 21.23
N GLY A 49 -6.53 19.04 22.00
CA GLY A 49 -6.41 18.71 23.43
C GLY A 49 -5.84 17.32 23.73
N VAL A 50 -5.37 16.58 22.72
CA VAL A 50 -4.64 15.30 22.87
C VAL A 50 -3.14 15.57 22.75
N ASN A 51 -2.33 15.03 23.67
CA ASN A 51 -0.87 15.08 23.53
C ASN A 51 -0.44 14.32 22.26
N LEU A 52 0.46 14.91 21.48
CA LEU A 52 0.98 14.24 20.27
C LEU A 52 2.07 13.23 20.61
N ALA A 53 2.08 12.10 19.90
CA ALA A 53 3.22 11.19 19.91
C ALA A 53 4.45 11.87 19.28
N ARG A 54 5.63 11.59 19.83
CA ARG A 54 6.90 11.98 19.19
C ARG A 54 7.35 10.91 18.24
N MET A 55 7.75 11.31 17.03
CA MET A 55 8.26 10.39 16.01
C MET A 55 9.78 10.36 15.98
N LYS A 56 10.36 9.16 15.96
CA LYS A 56 11.78 8.94 15.66
C LYS A 56 11.97 7.89 14.59
N LEU A 57 12.99 8.06 13.76
CA LEU A 57 13.44 7.05 12.80
C LEU A 57 14.42 6.13 13.51
N VAL A 58 14.19 4.82 13.46
CA VAL A 58 15.06 3.80 14.06
C VAL A 58 15.49 2.82 12.97
N CYS A 59 16.79 2.66 12.78
CA CYS A 59 17.31 1.70 11.80
C CYS A 59 17.02 0.27 12.25
N VAL A 60 16.50 -0.57 11.34
CA VAL A 60 16.14 -1.95 11.64
C VAL A 60 17.36 -2.84 11.89
N ASP A 61 18.49 -2.54 11.24
CA ASP A 61 19.68 -3.39 11.33
C ASP A 61 20.62 -2.98 12.47
N CYS A 62 20.84 -1.67 12.68
CA CYS A 62 21.79 -1.18 13.69
C CYS A 62 21.15 -0.46 14.88
N SER A 63 19.82 -0.36 14.93
CA SER A 63 19.06 0.35 16.00
C SER A 63 19.40 1.83 16.18
N LYS A 64 20.16 2.45 15.26
CA LYS A 64 20.48 3.87 15.32
C LYS A 64 19.20 4.71 15.25
N GLU A 65 19.06 5.62 16.20
CA GLU A 65 17.96 6.58 16.25
C GLU A 65 18.34 7.88 15.54
N VAL A 66 17.43 8.39 14.72
CA VAL A 66 17.55 9.65 13.99
C VAL A 66 16.25 10.43 14.17
N PRO A 67 16.30 11.73 14.52
CA PRO A 67 15.11 12.56 14.54
C PRO A 67 14.38 12.55 13.19
N ALA A 68 13.05 12.49 13.17
CA ALA A 68 12.27 12.38 11.94
C ALA A 68 12.53 13.51 10.93
N HIS A 69 12.87 14.72 11.40
CA HIS A 69 13.17 15.87 10.55
C HIS A 69 14.52 15.76 9.79
N LEU A 70 15.42 14.86 10.20
CA LEU A 70 16.68 14.54 9.51
C LEU A 70 16.51 13.34 8.58
N PHE A 71 15.31 13.17 8.02
CA PHE A 71 14.93 12.03 7.20
C PHE A 71 15.90 11.77 6.05
N ASP A 72 16.32 10.51 5.95
CA ASP A 72 16.87 9.90 4.75
C ASP A 72 16.21 8.53 4.56
N TYR A 73 16.28 7.96 3.37
CA TYR A 73 15.62 6.68 3.05
C TYR A 73 16.33 5.48 3.68
N GLN A 74 17.64 5.59 3.90
CA GLN A 74 18.49 4.53 4.42
C GLN A 74 19.40 5.07 5.52
N CYS A 75 19.71 4.20 6.48
CA CYS A 75 20.71 4.46 7.49
C CYS A 75 22.11 4.44 6.86
N THR A 76 23.09 5.06 7.54
CA THR A 76 24.50 4.99 7.16
C THR A 76 25.08 3.57 7.14
N CYS A 77 24.40 2.58 7.74
CA CYS A 77 24.76 1.16 7.65
C CYS A 77 24.10 0.42 6.47
N GLY A 78 23.33 1.11 5.62
CA GLY A 78 22.54 0.53 4.53
C GLY A 78 21.15 0.01 4.94
N GLY A 79 20.86 -0.05 6.24
CA GLY A 79 19.59 -0.57 6.75
C GLY A 79 18.42 0.39 6.58
N LEU A 80 17.21 -0.16 6.43
CA LEU A 80 15.98 0.63 6.32
C LEU A 80 15.55 1.20 7.68
N PHE A 81 14.91 2.37 7.66
CA PHE A 81 14.32 2.95 8.86
C PHE A 81 12.92 2.41 9.15
N ASP A 82 12.56 2.43 10.42
CA ASP A 82 11.21 2.30 10.95
C ASP A 82 10.85 3.57 11.73
N ILE A 83 9.58 3.97 11.74
CA ILE A 83 9.11 5.14 12.48
C ILE A 83 8.55 4.71 13.83
N ILE A 84 9.17 5.04 14.94
CA ILE A 84 8.64 4.71 16.27
C ILE A 84 7.89 5.92 16.84
N HIS A 85 6.67 5.68 17.30
CA HIS A 85 5.83 6.66 17.98
C HIS A 85 5.95 6.45 19.50
N ASP A 86 6.29 7.50 20.22
CA ASP A 86 6.16 7.52 21.68
C ASP A 86 4.71 7.87 22.05
N THR A 87 3.93 6.86 22.42
CA THR A 87 2.51 6.99 22.79
C THR A 87 2.28 7.07 24.30
N SER A 88 3.34 7.13 25.12
CA SER A 88 3.25 7.03 26.59
C SER A 88 2.41 8.14 27.25
N ALA A 89 2.32 9.30 26.61
CA ALA A 89 1.58 10.46 27.10
C ALA A 89 0.15 10.60 26.53
N ILE A 90 -0.32 9.62 25.76
CA ILE A 90 -1.63 9.65 25.08
C ILE A 90 -2.70 9.02 25.96
N ASP A 91 -3.82 9.73 26.16
CA ASP A 91 -5.03 9.17 26.73
C ASP A 91 -5.77 8.33 25.67
N ALA A 92 -5.83 7.02 25.91
CA ALA A 92 -6.41 6.06 24.98
C ALA A 92 -7.92 6.27 24.75
N GLU A 93 -8.68 6.56 25.80
CA GLU A 93 -10.13 6.71 25.72
C GLU A 93 -10.51 8.05 25.08
N GLN A 94 -9.74 9.10 25.36
CA GLN A 94 -9.86 10.37 24.63
C GLN A 94 -9.61 10.15 23.14
N LEU A 95 -8.56 9.42 22.77
CA LEU A 95 -8.20 9.19 21.37
C LEU A 95 -9.24 8.33 20.64
N LYS A 96 -9.79 7.28 21.28
CA LYS A 96 -10.92 6.51 20.73
C LYS A 96 -12.12 7.40 20.42
N ARG A 97 -12.45 8.34 21.32
CA ARG A 97 -13.54 9.31 21.12
C ARG A 97 -13.29 10.21 19.92
N VAL A 98 -12.09 10.79 19.82
CA VAL A 98 -11.69 11.63 18.67
C VAL A 98 -11.83 10.85 17.36
N PHE A 99 -11.36 9.61 17.30
CA PHE A 99 -11.48 8.77 16.11
C PHE A 99 -12.94 8.44 15.77
N HIS A 100 -13.78 8.25 16.78
CA HIS A 100 -15.21 7.98 16.59
C HIS A 100 -15.95 9.21 16.06
N GLU A 101 -15.72 10.39 16.64
CA GLU A 101 -16.33 11.66 16.17
C GLU A 101 -15.98 11.94 14.71
N ARG A 102 -14.72 11.66 14.31
CA ARG A 102 -14.22 11.81 12.94
C ARG A 102 -14.83 10.83 11.92
N LEU A 103 -15.67 9.87 12.32
CA LEU A 103 -16.48 9.09 11.35
C LEU A 103 -17.54 9.97 10.66
N SER A 104 -18.00 11.02 11.34
CA SER A 104 -19.02 11.95 10.82
C SER A 104 -18.45 13.12 10.04
N GLU A 105 -17.13 13.32 10.06
CA GLU A 105 -16.41 14.38 9.34
C GLU A 105 -16.64 14.31 7.84
N ARG A 106 -16.75 15.48 7.20
CA ARG A 106 -16.95 15.62 5.75
C ARG A 106 -16.11 16.79 5.25
N MET A 107 -15.51 16.65 4.08
CA MET A 107 -14.76 17.73 3.41
C MET A 107 -13.57 18.28 4.23
N THR A 108 -13.07 17.51 5.19
CA THR A 108 -11.84 17.79 5.95
C THR A 108 -10.85 16.65 5.73
N PRO A 109 -9.54 16.85 5.96
CA PRO A 109 -8.56 15.76 5.90
C PRO A 109 -8.97 14.55 6.75
N TYR A 110 -9.61 14.78 7.90
CA TYR A 110 -10.05 13.76 8.85
C TYR A 110 -11.18 12.86 8.36
N ALA A 111 -11.84 13.23 7.25
CA ALA A 111 -12.77 12.33 6.57
C ALA A 111 -12.05 11.14 5.91
N SER A 112 -10.73 11.20 5.68
CA SER A 112 -9.90 10.07 5.23
C SER A 112 -9.81 8.99 6.29
N GLY A 113 -9.91 7.72 5.89
CA GLY A 113 -9.68 6.55 6.73
C GLY A 113 -8.20 6.36 7.11
N VAL A 114 -7.28 7.17 6.56
CA VAL A 114 -5.90 7.28 7.03
C VAL A 114 -5.77 8.45 8.01
N TRP A 115 -6.09 9.66 7.56
CA TRP A 115 -5.85 10.88 8.35
C TRP A 115 -6.81 11.05 9.52
N ARG A 116 -7.92 10.30 9.59
CA ARG A 116 -8.71 10.13 10.82
C ARG A 116 -7.83 9.79 12.02
N TYR A 117 -6.77 9.03 11.79
CA TYR A 117 -5.82 8.57 12.80
C TYR A 117 -4.52 9.37 12.81
N LYS A 118 -4.53 10.65 12.39
CA LYS A 118 -3.34 11.50 12.21
C LYS A 118 -2.34 11.39 13.38
N GLU A 119 -2.83 11.35 14.61
CA GLU A 119 -2.05 11.25 15.84
C GLU A 119 -1.15 10.00 15.90
N LEU A 120 -1.55 8.90 15.25
CA LEU A 120 -0.82 7.62 15.18
C LEU A 120 -0.16 7.38 13.81
N ILE A 121 -0.37 8.27 12.84
CA ILE A 121 0.16 8.17 11.48
C ILE A 121 1.30 9.17 11.30
N PHE A 122 0.99 10.45 11.49
CA PHE A 122 1.97 11.53 11.36
C PHE A 122 1.51 12.76 12.19
N PRO A 123 1.65 12.71 13.53
CA PRO A 123 1.20 13.76 14.44
C PRO A 123 1.78 15.15 14.08
N GLU A 124 3.08 15.20 13.79
CA GLU A 124 3.85 16.44 13.61
C GLU A 124 3.66 17.09 12.22
N LEU A 125 2.98 16.42 11.27
CA LEU A 125 2.73 16.98 9.94
C LEU A 125 1.71 18.12 10.01
N PRO A 126 2.03 19.33 9.50
CA PRO A 126 1.06 20.41 9.39
C PRO A 126 -0.07 20.05 8.40
N GLU A 127 -1.31 20.40 8.76
CA GLU A 127 -2.49 20.03 7.97
C GLU A 127 -2.48 20.56 6.53
N GLU A 128 -1.87 21.73 6.30
CA GLU A 128 -1.74 22.36 4.96
C GLU A 128 -0.99 21.49 3.94
N TYR A 129 -0.16 20.56 4.41
CA TYR A 129 0.60 19.63 3.56
C TYR A 129 -0.12 18.31 3.31
N ILE A 130 -1.23 18.05 4.00
CA ILE A 130 -1.99 16.82 3.78
C ILE A 130 -2.57 16.82 2.37
N THR A 131 -2.23 15.79 1.60
CA THR A 131 -2.84 15.44 0.32
C THR A 131 -3.71 14.23 0.56
N THR A 132 -5.01 14.33 0.29
CA THR A 132 -5.93 13.19 0.46
C THR A 132 -6.96 13.13 -0.66
N LYS A 133 -7.45 11.93 -0.94
CA LYS A 133 -8.66 11.67 -1.74
C LYS A 133 -9.68 10.88 -0.90
N TYR A 134 -9.66 11.11 0.42
CA TYR A 134 -10.46 10.40 1.42
C TYR A 134 -10.28 8.87 1.38
N GLU A 135 -9.08 8.42 0.99
CA GLU A 135 -8.67 7.02 1.01
C GLU A 135 -8.83 6.36 2.38
N GLY A 136 -8.79 5.03 2.41
CA GLY A 136 -9.37 4.27 3.51
C GLY A 136 -10.90 4.35 3.46
N ASN A 137 -11.54 4.10 4.59
CA ASN A 137 -13.01 3.94 4.69
C ASN A 137 -13.57 2.82 3.80
N THR A 138 -12.74 1.82 3.52
CA THR A 138 -13.11 0.73 2.61
C THR A 138 -13.98 -0.30 3.31
N GLY A 139 -14.84 -0.98 2.55
CA GLY A 139 -15.78 -1.95 3.11
C GLY A 139 -15.12 -3.08 3.92
N LEU A 140 -15.79 -3.48 4.99
CA LEU A 140 -15.50 -4.70 5.76
C LEU A 140 -16.72 -5.61 5.67
N TYR A 141 -16.70 -6.54 4.73
CA TYR A 141 -17.87 -7.33 4.38
C TYR A 141 -17.81 -8.71 5.02
N ALA A 142 -18.84 -9.10 5.77
CA ALA A 142 -19.06 -10.50 6.12
C ALA A 142 -19.67 -11.24 4.91
N SER A 143 -19.18 -12.43 4.59
CA SER A 143 -19.68 -13.19 3.43
C SER A 143 -19.90 -14.65 3.77
N ALA A 144 -21.18 -15.06 3.85
CA ALA A 144 -21.56 -16.45 4.07
C ALA A 144 -21.10 -17.37 2.92
N LEU A 145 -21.07 -16.84 1.69
CA LEU A 145 -20.54 -17.56 0.53
C LEU A 145 -19.07 -17.91 0.72
N ILE A 146 -18.27 -16.94 1.15
CA ILE A 146 -16.84 -17.15 1.38
C ILE A 146 -16.60 -18.01 2.62
N GLN A 147 -17.34 -17.79 3.70
CA GLN A 147 -17.31 -18.62 4.90
C GLN A 147 -17.50 -20.12 4.54
N SER A 148 -18.54 -20.43 3.74
CA SER A 148 -18.78 -21.79 3.26
C SER A 148 -17.66 -22.29 2.35
N TYR A 149 -17.20 -21.46 1.40
CA TYR A 149 -16.10 -21.83 0.51
C TYR A 149 -14.81 -22.16 1.26
N VAL A 150 -14.44 -21.43 2.31
CA VAL A 150 -13.20 -21.72 3.06
C VAL A 150 -13.38 -22.83 4.11
N GLY A 151 -14.60 -23.31 4.33
CA GLY A 151 -14.91 -24.36 5.31
C GLY A 151 -14.92 -23.87 6.76
N SER A 152 -15.21 -22.59 7.01
CA SER A 152 -15.29 -22.02 8.36
C SER A 152 -16.71 -22.12 8.93
N ASN A 153 -16.80 -22.41 10.23
CA ASN A 153 -18.03 -22.30 11.02
C ASN A 153 -18.23 -20.91 11.62
N SER A 154 -17.20 -20.06 11.57
CA SER A 154 -17.14 -18.75 12.18
C SER A 154 -17.15 -17.62 11.14
N LYS A 155 -17.30 -16.38 11.62
CA LYS A 155 -17.38 -15.21 10.74
C LYS A 155 -16.07 -15.01 9.99
N VAL A 156 -16.18 -14.87 8.67
CA VAL A 156 -15.09 -14.47 7.78
C VAL A 156 -15.43 -13.12 7.18
N TRP A 157 -14.57 -12.13 7.41
CA TRP A 157 -14.68 -10.80 6.83
C TRP A 157 -13.70 -10.60 5.67
N LEU A 158 -14.07 -9.73 4.75
CA LEU A 158 -13.25 -9.25 3.65
C LEU A 158 -13.04 -7.75 3.79
N LYS A 159 -11.80 -7.30 4.06
CA LYS A 159 -11.46 -5.87 4.06
C LYS A 159 -11.08 -5.45 2.64
N ALA A 160 -12.00 -4.78 1.95
CA ALA A 160 -11.97 -4.48 0.53
C ALA A 160 -11.10 -3.25 0.19
N GLN A 161 -9.78 -3.34 0.36
CA GLN A 161 -8.86 -2.26 -0.04
C GLN A 161 -8.86 -1.98 -1.55
N SER A 162 -9.51 -2.86 -2.34
CA SER A 162 -9.92 -2.66 -3.73
C SER A 162 -10.81 -1.44 -3.97
N GLU A 163 -11.48 -0.94 -2.94
CA GLU A 163 -12.41 0.21 -3.01
C GLU A 163 -11.73 1.55 -2.73
N ASN A 164 -10.43 1.56 -2.48
CA ASN A 164 -9.66 2.79 -2.40
C ASN A 164 -9.72 3.57 -3.72
N PRO A 165 -9.45 4.90 -3.71
CA PRO A 165 -9.65 5.75 -4.88
C PRO A 165 -8.89 5.37 -6.17
N SER A 166 -7.68 4.83 -6.05
CA SER A 166 -6.90 4.30 -7.18
C SER A 166 -7.18 2.82 -7.45
N GLY A 167 -8.02 2.19 -6.62
CA GLY A 167 -8.36 0.77 -6.66
C GLY A 167 -7.34 -0.12 -5.95
N SER A 168 -6.58 0.39 -4.96
CA SER A 168 -5.68 -0.46 -4.16
C SER A 168 -5.30 0.14 -2.80
N PHE A 169 -4.87 -0.72 -1.86
CA PHE A 169 -4.35 -0.33 -0.55
C PHE A 169 -3.10 0.58 -0.58
N LYS A 170 -2.46 0.75 -1.75
CA LYS A 170 -1.27 1.60 -1.88
C LYS A 170 -1.59 3.05 -1.56
N ASP A 171 -2.85 3.45 -1.74
CA ASP A 171 -3.35 4.79 -1.43
C ASP A 171 -3.14 5.15 0.03
N ASN A 172 -3.38 4.20 0.94
CA ASN A 172 -3.20 4.40 2.37
C ASN A 172 -1.78 4.85 2.71
N GLY A 173 -0.76 4.28 2.04
CA GLY A 173 0.63 4.72 2.24
C GLY A 173 1.01 5.94 1.43
N MET A 174 0.45 6.09 0.23
CA MET A 174 0.86 7.13 -0.71
C MET A 174 0.40 8.52 -0.27
N THR A 175 -0.79 8.62 0.33
CA THR A 175 -1.31 9.84 0.95
C THR A 175 -0.29 10.43 1.95
N VAL A 176 0.29 9.60 2.81
CA VAL A 176 1.27 10.03 3.82
C VAL A 176 2.63 10.34 3.19
N ALA A 177 3.12 9.48 2.30
CA ALA A 177 4.42 9.68 1.67
C ALA A 177 4.48 10.96 0.81
N VAL A 178 3.44 11.23 0.02
CA VAL A 178 3.35 12.45 -0.79
C VAL A 178 3.18 13.68 0.09
N SER A 179 2.34 13.63 1.13
CA SER A 179 2.17 14.74 2.07
C SER A 179 3.48 15.09 2.78
N HIS A 180 4.26 14.08 3.18
CA HIS A 180 5.60 14.28 3.73
C HIS A 180 6.54 14.93 2.70
N GLY A 181 6.61 14.41 1.48
CA GLY A 181 7.46 15.00 0.43
C GLY A 181 7.12 16.47 0.15
N ARG A 182 5.82 16.82 0.11
CA ARG A 182 5.36 18.22 -0.01
C ARG A 182 5.83 19.08 1.16
N SER A 183 5.75 18.58 2.40
CA SER A 183 6.21 19.30 3.59
C SER A 183 7.72 19.58 3.56
N LEU A 184 8.48 18.77 2.81
CA LEU A 184 9.91 18.95 2.55
C LEU A 184 10.20 19.76 1.27
N GLY A 185 9.18 20.35 0.63
CA GLY A 185 9.32 21.18 -0.56
C GLY A 185 9.46 20.42 -1.89
N TYR A 186 9.33 19.09 -1.91
CA TYR A 186 9.39 18.33 -3.15
C TYR A 186 8.15 18.55 -4.02
N GLN A 187 8.38 18.74 -5.31
CA GLN A 187 7.35 18.80 -6.35
C GLN A 187 7.39 17.60 -7.30
N ARG A 188 8.45 16.80 -7.25
CA ARG A 188 8.64 15.63 -8.11
C ARG A 188 8.70 14.38 -7.26
N PHE A 189 7.85 13.43 -7.60
CA PHE A 189 7.74 12.15 -6.92
C PHE A 189 8.10 11.02 -7.87
N THR A 190 8.70 9.96 -7.36
CA THR A 190 9.11 8.84 -8.19
C THR A 190 8.81 7.49 -7.57
N CYS A 191 8.55 6.52 -8.44
CA CYS A 191 8.69 5.12 -8.06
C CYS A 191 9.16 4.25 -9.23
N THR A 192 9.73 3.10 -8.91
CA THR A 192 9.90 1.99 -9.87
C THR A 192 8.76 0.99 -9.63
N SER A 193 7.79 0.92 -10.54
CA SER A 193 6.63 0.00 -10.50
C SER A 193 5.79 0.16 -11.78
N THR A 194 5.21 -0.93 -12.29
CA THR A 194 4.23 -0.90 -13.40
C THR A 194 2.78 -1.04 -12.94
N GLY A 195 2.52 -1.26 -11.64
CA GLY A 195 1.18 -1.57 -11.10
C GLY A 195 0.65 -0.62 -10.04
N ASN A 196 0.01 -1.17 -9.00
CA ASN A 196 -0.73 -0.41 -7.99
C ASN A 196 0.04 0.74 -7.33
N THR A 197 1.37 0.61 -7.13
CA THR A 197 2.18 1.68 -6.54
C THR A 197 2.28 2.89 -7.45
N SER A 198 2.45 2.69 -8.77
CA SER A 198 2.63 3.79 -9.72
C SER A 198 1.32 4.52 -9.99
N SER A 199 0.19 3.81 -10.08
CA SER A 199 -1.12 4.44 -10.24
C SER A 199 -1.50 5.28 -9.02
N SER A 200 -1.22 4.76 -7.82
CA SER A 200 -1.43 5.49 -6.57
C SER A 200 -0.54 6.73 -6.52
N LEU A 201 0.77 6.58 -6.78
CA LEU A 201 1.70 7.71 -6.80
C LEU A 201 1.26 8.80 -7.78
N ALA A 202 0.89 8.42 -9.00
CA ALA A 202 0.47 9.34 -10.04
C ALA A 202 -0.74 10.16 -9.59
N MET A 203 -1.74 9.50 -9.00
CA MET A 203 -2.94 10.15 -8.47
C MET A 203 -2.61 11.15 -7.35
N TYR A 204 -1.82 10.75 -6.34
CA TYR A 204 -1.48 11.64 -5.22
C TYR A 204 -0.54 12.77 -5.63
N ALA A 205 0.40 12.54 -6.55
CA ALA A 205 1.23 13.59 -7.11
C ALA A 205 0.37 14.62 -7.85
N ALA A 206 -0.61 14.18 -8.66
CA ALA A 206 -1.54 15.08 -9.34
C ALA A 206 -2.39 15.91 -8.36
N LEU A 207 -2.93 15.28 -7.30
CA LEU A 207 -3.66 15.98 -6.23
C LEU A 207 -2.79 16.99 -5.46
N ALA A 208 -1.48 16.71 -5.37
CA ALA A 208 -0.50 17.60 -4.77
C ALA A 208 -0.02 18.73 -5.70
N HIS A 209 -0.54 18.79 -6.94
CA HIS A 209 -0.04 19.66 -8.01
C HIS A 209 1.45 19.45 -8.32
N GLY A 210 1.94 18.22 -8.12
CA GLY A 210 3.29 17.79 -8.41
C GLY A 210 3.40 16.92 -9.67
N GLU A 211 4.63 16.58 -10.03
CA GLU A 211 4.97 15.68 -11.13
C GLU A 211 5.26 14.28 -10.59
N SER A 212 4.85 13.24 -11.32
CA SER A 212 5.24 11.85 -11.02
C SER A 212 6.07 11.25 -12.17
N TYR A 213 7.15 10.58 -11.80
CA TYR A 213 8.09 9.93 -12.70
C TYR A 213 8.17 8.45 -12.37
N VAL A 214 7.80 7.59 -13.32
CA VAL A 214 7.69 6.15 -13.09
C VAL A 214 8.68 5.43 -14.00
N PHE A 215 9.70 4.82 -13.40
CA PHE A 215 10.72 4.08 -14.14
C PHE A 215 10.27 2.62 -14.30
N VAL A 216 10.26 2.14 -15.55
CA VAL A 216 9.83 0.78 -15.87
C VAL A 216 10.81 0.11 -16.85
N PRO A 217 11.20 -1.15 -16.63
CA PRO A 217 11.90 -1.91 -17.66
C PRO A 217 11.05 -2.01 -18.94
N ASN A 218 11.66 -1.92 -20.12
CA ASN A 218 10.95 -1.95 -21.40
C ASN A 218 10.35 -3.33 -21.78
N LYS A 219 10.67 -4.40 -21.03
CA LYS A 219 10.12 -5.74 -21.22
C LYS A 219 8.92 -5.98 -20.31
N ASN A 220 7.91 -6.69 -20.83
CA ASN A 220 6.74 -7.19 -20.08
C ASN A 220 5.89 -6.10 -19.38
N ILE A 221 5.78 -4.91 -19.99
CA ILE A 221 4.87 -3.88 -19.52
C ILE A 221 3.43 -4.30 -19.87
N SER A 222 2.65 -4.73 -18.88
CA SER A 222 1.20 -4.88 -19.05
C SER A 222 0.57 -3.51 -19.24
N LEU A 223 0.05 -3.26 -20.45
CA LEU A 223 -0.56 -1.98 -20.79
C LEU A 223 -1.69 -1.64 -19.82
N ASN A 224 -2.58 -2.60 -19.54
CA ASN A 224 -3.72 -2.44 -18.63
C ASN A 224 -3.31 -1.92 -17.24
N LYS A 225 -2.12 -2.29 -16.75
CA LYS A 225 -1.61 -1.84 -15.43
C LYS A 225 -1.04 -0.43 -15.46
N VAL A 226 -0.44 -0.04 -16.59
CA VAL A 226 0.17 1.28 -16.78
C VAL A 226 -0.86 2.34 -17.21
N MET A 227 -1.96 1.96 -17.85
CA MET A 227 -2.97 2.91 -18.35
C MET A 227 -3.45 3.92 -17.30
N GLN A 228 -3.79 3.44 -16.10
CA GLN A 228 -4.22 4.33 -15.02
C GLN A 228 -3.11 5.29 -14.57
N THR A 229 -1.86 4.81 -14.54
CA THR A 229 -0.68 5.62 -14.21
C THR A 229 -0.51 6.77 -15.22
N LEU A 230 -0.63 6.47 -16.52
CA LEU A 230 -0.58 7.48 -17.59
C LEU A 230 -1.75 8.46 -17.53
N ALA A 231 -2.97 7.96 -17.25
CA ALA A 231 -4.18 8.78 -17.18
C ALA A 231 -4.12 9.84 -16.06
N TYR A 232 -3.43 9.55 -14.96
CA TYR A 232 -3.16 10.53 -13.89
C TYR A 232 -2.00 11.48 -14.21
N GLY A 233 -1.41 11.41 -15.40
CA GLY A 233 -0.39 12.35 -15.88
C GLY A 233 1.05 12.00 -15.50
N ALA A 234 1.32 10.76 -15.08
CA ALA A 234 2.69 10.34 -14.80
C ALA A 234 3.54 10.26 -16.07
N LYS A 235 4.79 10.69 -15.95
CA LYS A 235 5.84 10.47 -16.95
C LYS A 235 6.41 9.07 -16.75
N VAL A 236 5.91 8.11 -17.53
CA VAL A 236 6.42 6.73 -17.52
C VAL A 236 7.66 6.67 -18.42
N ILE A 237 8.81 6.38 -17.81
CA ILE A 237 10.12 6.32 -18.47
C ILE A 237 10.49 4.84 -18.58
N SER A 238 10.38 4.30 -19.80
CA SER A 238 10.85 2.96 -20.10
C SER A 238 12.35 2.94 -20.35
N PHE A 239 13.07 1.95 -19.83
CA PHE A 239 14.51 1.81 -20.02
C PHE A 239 14.93 0.36 -20.28
N ASP A 240 16.09 0.18 -20.91
CA ASP A 240 16.74 -1.12 -21.06
C ASP A 240 17.35 -1.55 -19.72
N GLY A 241 16.87 -2.65 -19.14
CA GLY A 241 17.38 -3.17 -17.88
C GLY A 241 16.35 -3.97 -17.10
N THR A 242 16.54 -4.05 -15.78
CA THR A 242 15.71 -4.76 -14.81
C THR A 242 15.07 -3.79 -13.81
N TYR A 243 14.16 -4.30 -12.99
CA TYR A 243 13.58 -3.53 -11.90
C TYR A 243 14.65 -2.97 -10.93
N ASP A 244 15.69 -3.78 -10.66
CA ASP A 244 16.78 -3.40 -9.76
C ASP A 244 17.67 -2.30 -10.33
N ASP A 245 17.83 -2.23 -11.66
CA ASP A 245 18.53 -1.11 -12.32
C ASP A 245 17.81 0.21 -12.05
N GLY A 246 16.48 0.23 -12.12
CA GLY A 246 15.67 1.40 -11.80
C GLY A 246 15.78 1.80 -10.33
N ILE A 247 15.90 0.83 -9.42
CA ILE A 247 16.14 1.08 -8.00
C ILE A 247 17.51 1.74 -7.78
N ARG A 248 18.57 1.11 -8.29
CA ARG A 248 19.94 1.65 -8.18
C ARG A 248 20.03 3.07 -8.72
N PHE A 249 19.36 3.33 -9.84
CA PHE A 249 19.33 4.66 -10.45
C PHE A 249 18.76 5.73 -9.50
N TYR A 250 17.57 5.54 -8.94
CA TYR A 250 17.01 6.57 -8.07
C TYR A 250 17.73 6.62 -6.71
N GLU A 251 18.27 5.51 -6.20
CA GLU A 251 19.07 5.52 -4.97
C GLU A 251 20.30 6.41 -5.12
N GLN A 252 20.94 6.38 -6.29
CA GLN A 252 22.11 7.18 -6.58
C GLN A 252 21.78 8.64 -6.95
N TYR A 253 20.75 8.88 -7.77
CA TYR A 253 20.54 10.17 -8.43
C TYR A 253 19.29 10.94 -7.98
N SER A 254 18.45 10.41 -7.08
CA SER A 254 17.20 11.07 -6.65
C SER A 254 17.42 12.46 -6.07
N LYS A 255 18.44 12.65 -5.22
CA LYS A 255 18.77 13.94 -4.61
C LYS A 255 19.16 14.98 -5.66
N GLU A 256 20.00 14.59 -6.62
CA GLU A 256 20.46 15.47 -7.72
C GLU A 256 19.30 15.86 -8.65
N LEU A 257 18.37 14.93 -8.91
CA LEU A 257 17.21 15.13 -9.78
C LEU A 257 16.01 15.79 -9.07
N GLY A 258 16.10 15.99 -7.74
CA GLY A 258 15.02 16.51 -6.91
C GLY A 258 13.80 15.57 -6.85
N LEU A 259 14.03 14.26 -6.89
CA LEU A 259 12.99 13.23 -6.84
C LEU A 259 12.76 12.75 -5.40
N TYR A 260 11.50 12.77 -4.94
CA TYR A 260 11.09 12.13 -3.71
C TYR A 260 10.66 10.68 -3.97
N ILE A 261 11.27 9.71 -3.28
CA ILE A 261 11.09 8.29 -3.53
C ILE A 261 9.87 7.75 -2.77
N CYS A 262 8.92 7.19 -3.50
CA CYS A 262 7.69 6.58 -2.97
C CYS A 262 7.67 5.05 -3.10
N ASN A 263 8.82 4.40 -3.30
CA ASN A 263 8.94 2.94 -3.22
C ASN A 263 8.73 2.41 -1.80
N SER A 264 8.68 1.09 -1.65
CA SER A 264 8.40 0.43 -0.36
C SER A 264 9.48 0.64 0.71
N ILE A 265 10.63 1.21 0.33
CA ILE A 265 11.67 1.66 1.28
C ILE A 265 11.25 2.89 2.09
N ASN A 266 10.28 3.66 1.60
CA ASN A 266 9.83 4.87 2.27
C ASN A 266 9.00 4.50 3.53
N PRO A 267 9.47 4.80 4.75
CA PRO A 267 8.81 4.37 5.98
C PRO A 267 7.43 5.03 6.17
N PHE A 268 7.19 6.21 5.60
CA PHE A 268 5.89 6.88 5.66
C PHE A 268 4.79 6.12 4.90
N ARG A 269 5.16 5.29 3.92
CA ARG A 269 4.18 4.39 3.30
C ARG A 269 3.71 3.30 4.24
N ILE A 270 4.57 2.85 5.16
CA ILE A 270 4.22 1.88 6.19
C ILE A 270 3.25 2.54 7.18
N GLU A 271 3.55 3.76 7.64
CA GLU A 271 2.69 4.53 8.54
C GLU A 271 1.25 4.61 8.04
N GLY A 272 1.06 5.07 6.81
CA GLY A 272 -0.27 5.14 6.23
C GLY A 272 -0.96 3.79 6.08
N GLN A 273 -0.22 2.73 5.70
CA GLN A 273 -0.79 1.38 5.56
C GLN A 273 -1.27 0.76 6.87
N LYS A 274 -0.76 1.20 8.03
CA LYS A 274 -1.27 0.73 9.35
C LYS A 274 -2.73 1.07 9.55
N SER A 275 -3.23 2.14 8.93
CA SER A 275 -4.61 2.58 9.10
C SER A 275 -5.61 1.48 8.73
N ILE A 276 -5.22 0.54 7.88
CA ILE A 276 -6.03 -0.62 7.49
C ILE A 276 -6.47 -1.42 8.73
N VAL A 277 -5.55 -1.70 9.67
CA VAL A 277 -5.90 -2.45 10.89
C VAL A 277 -6.61 -1.58 11.92
N TYR A 278 -6.33 -0.27 11.94
CA TYR A 278 -7.11 0.68 12.77
C TYR A 278 -8.57 0.72 12.34
N GLU A 279 -8.83 0.76 11.03
CA GLU A 279 -10.19 0.70 10.50
C GLU A 279 -10.88 -0.62 10.81
N ILE A 280 -10.20 -1.76 10.66
CA ILE A 280 -10.78 -3.07 11.02
C ILE A 280 -11.13 -3.08 12.51
N ALA A 281 -10.21 -2.65 13.37
CA ALA A 281 -10.46 -2.57 14.80
C ALA A 281 -11.63 -1.63 15.11
N GLN A 282 -11.64 -0.41 14.57
CA GLN A 282 -12.70 0.56 14.79
C GLN A 282 -14.08 0.03 14.34
N TYR A 283 -14.16 -0.63 13.18
CA TYR A 283 -15.42 -1.21 12.67
C TYR A 283 -15.92 -2.38 13.52
N LEU A 284 -15.01 -3.09 14.19
CA LEU A 284 -15.33 -4.20 15.08
C LEU A 284 -15.33 -3.76 16.56
N ASN A 285 -15.51 -2.46 16.84
CA ASN A 285 -15.54 -1.88 18.19
C ASN A 285 -14.31 -2.27 19.04
N TRP A 286 -13.15 -2.22 18.41
CA TRP A 286 -11.84 -2.58 18.98
C TRP A 286 -11.71 -4.03 19.43
N ASN A 287 -12.56 -4.93 18.92
CA ASN A 287 -12.46 -6.37 19.11
C ASN A 287 -12.09 -7.06 17.79
N LEU A 288 -10.78 -7.24 17.58
CA LEU A 288 -10.25 -7.84 16.35
C LEU A 288 -10.58 -9.35 16.26
N PRO A 289 -10.64 -9.92 15.04
CA PRO A 289 -10.82 -11.37 14.84
C PRO A 289 -9.65 -12.17 15.41
N ASP A 290 -9.78 -13.50 15.43
CA ASP A 290 -8.68 -14.39 15.83
C ASP A 290 -7.52 -14.34 14.83
N TRP A 291 -7.84 -14.18 13.54
CA TRP A 291 -6.87 -14.17 12.45
C TRP A 291 -6.99 -12.97 11.51
N VAL A 292 -5.85 -12.42 11.10
CA VAL A 292 -5.73 -11.52 9.95
C VAL A 292 -4.94 -12.23 8.85
N VAL A 293 -5.57 -12.45 7.70
CA VAL A 293 -4.99 -13.11 6.53
C VAL A 293 -4.58 -12.06 5.50
N ILE A 294 -3.31 -12.06 5.12
CA ILE A 294 -2.69 -10.99 4.33
C ILE A 294 -1.80 -11.55 3.21
N PRO A 295 -1.86 -10.99 1.98
CA PRO A 295 -1.04 -11.51 0.89
C PRO A 295 0.37 -10.89 0.94
N GLY A 296 1.39 -11.69 0.61
CA GLY A 296 2.80 -11.39 0.78
C GLY A 296 3.57 -11.23 -0.53
N GLY A 297 3.55 -10.03 -1.12
CA GLY A 297 4.46 -9.63 -2.19
C GLY A 297 5.76 -9.02 -1.62
N ALA A 298 5.85 -7.69 -1.59
CA ALA A 298 7.01 -6.97 -1.04
C ALA A 298 7.11 -7.03 0.50
N LEU A 299 6.12 -7.64 1.16
CA LEU A 299 5.97 -7.76 2.62
C LEU A 299 5.85 -6.44 3.40
N SER A 300 5.66 -5.31 2.71
CA SER A 300 5.42 -4.02 3.36
C SER A 300 4.07 -3.96 4.07
N ASN A 301 3.04 -4.63 3.53
CA ASN A 301 1.69 -4.58 4.10
C ASN A 301 1.60 -5.35 5.43
N VAL A 302 2.25 -6.53 5.52
CA VAL A 302 2.34 -7.27 6.80
C VAL A 302 3.17 -6.51 7.83
N THR A 303 4.22 -5.82 7.40
CA THR A 303 5.00 -4.93 8.27
C THR A 303 4.12 -3.82 8.85
N ALA A 304 3.29 -3.19 8.02
CA ALA A 304 2.35 -2.16 8.47
C ALA A 304 1.27 -2.73 9.39
N LEU A 305 0.75 -3.93 9.09
CA LEU A 305 -0.20 -4.64 9.95
C LEU A 305 0.39 -4.89 11.34
N GLY A 306 1.55 -5.53 11.44
CA GLY A 306 2.20 -5.84 12.73
C GLY A 306 2.43 -4.59 13.56
N LYS A 307 2.89 -3.51 12.91
CA LYS A 307 3.10 -2.24 13.58
C LYS A 307 1.81 -1.59 14.07
N GLY A 308 0.76 -1.59 13.26
CA GLY A 308 -0.55 -1.10 13.71
C GLY A 308 -1.13 -1.94 14.85
N LEU A 309 -0.96 -3.27 14.83
CA LEU A 309 -1.36 -4.13 15.94
C LEU A 309 -0.62 -3.79 17.24
N GLN A 310 0.69 -3.53 17.14
CA GLN A 310 1.49 -3.13 18.29
C GLN A 310 1.09 -1.74 18.81
N ASP A 311 0.80 -0.79 17.91
CA ASP A 311 0.31 0.54 18.28
C ASP A 311 -1.01 0.41 19.08
N LEU A 312 -1.97 -0.37 18.58
CA LEU A 312 -3.25 -0.63 19.26
C LEU A 312 -3.09 -1.36 20.60
N LYS A 313 -2.21 -2.36 20.67
CA LYS A 313 -1.91 -3.11 21.91
C LYS A 313 -1.30 -2.20 22.97
N ASN A 314 -0.29 -1.41 22.60
CA ASN A 314 0.42 -0.52 23.52
C ASN A 314 -0.48 0.58 24.09
N LEU A 315 -1.43 1.06 23.28
CA LEU A 315 -2.44 2.03 23.71
C LEU A 315 -3.57 1.40 24.54
N GLY A 316 -3.63 0.06 24.69
CA GLY A 316 -4.75 -0.62 25.33
C GLY A 316 -6.06 -0.52 24.55
N PHE A 317 -5.99 -0.32 23.22
CA PHE A 317 -7.18 -0.31 22.37
C PHE A 317 -7.77 -1.70 22.22
N ILE A 318 -6.90 -2.71 22.15
CA ILE A 318 -7.25 -4.13 21.98
C ILE A 318 -6.66 -4.93 23.14
N GLU A 319 -7.40 -5.92 23.63
CA GLU A 319 -6.91 -6.86 24.66
C GLU A 319 -6.19 -8.06 24.02
N LYS A 320 -6.79 -8.61 22.96
CA LYS A 320 -6.26 -9.75 22.20
C LYS A 320 -5.65 -9.27 20.88
N VAL A 321 -4.40 -9.65 20.64
CA VAL A 321 -3.74 -9.46 19.35
C VAL A 321 -4.10 -10.63 18.44
N PRO A 322 -4.63 -10.40 17.22
CA PRO A 322 -4.87 -11.47 16.26
C PRO A 322 -3.57 -12.14 15.83
N ARG A 323 -3.66 -13.43 15.51
CA ARG A 323 -2.58 -14.12 14.80
C ARG A 323 -2.58 -13.70 13.33
N VAL A 324 -1.41 -13.67 12.71
CA VAL A 324 -1.27 -13.27 11.29
C VAL A 324 -1.03 -14.50 10.42
N ALA A 325 -1.80 -14.66 9.36
CA ALA A 325 -1.56 -15.65 8.32
C ALA A 325 -1.09 -14.96 7.04
N LEU A 326 0.20 -15.11 6.71
CA LEU A 326 0.79 -14.52 5.51
C LEU A 326 0.78 -15.51 4.36
N VAL A 327 0.22 -15.11 3.23
CA VAL A 327 0.06 -15.98 2.06
C VAL A 327 0.89 -15.50 0.88
N GLN A 328 1.77 -16.35 0.34
CA GLN A 328 2.50 -16.08 -0.90
C GLN A 328 2.01 -16.98 -2.05
N ALA A 329 2.21 -16.55 -3.30
CA ALA A 329 2.05 -17.44 -4.43
C ALA A 329 3.20 -18.45 -4.48
N GLU A 330 2.93 -19.72 -4.75
CA GLU A 330 3.92 -20.81 -4.68
C GLU A 330 5.19 -20.53 -5.51
N GLY A 331 5.04 -20.09 -6.75
CA GLY A 331 6.17 -19.74 -7.63
C GLY A 331 6.89 -18.43 -7.27
N ALA A 332 6.44 -17.71 -6.24
CA ALA A 332 7.05 -16.48 -5.73
C ALA A 332 6.98 -16.45 -4.18
N SER A 333 7.38 -17.56 -3.54
CA SER A 333 7.24 -17.79 -2.09
C SER A 333 8.55 -17.89 -1.28
N PRO A 334 9.61 -17.10 -1.57
CA PRO A 334 10.91 -17.26 -0.91
C PRO A 334 10.85 -17.04 0.61
N PHE A 335 9.95 -16.17 1.08
CA PHE A 335 9.79 -15.91 2.51
C PHE A 335 9.05 -17.04 3.22
N HIS A 336 8.00 -17.60 2.61
CA HIS A 336 7.34 -18.79 3.13
C HIS A 336 8.31 -19.96 3.23
N ARG A 337 9.12 -20.23 2.19
CA ARG A 337 10.13 -21.31 2.22
C ARG A 337 11.13 -21.11 3.36
N MET A 338 11.68 -19.90 3.49
CA MET A 338 12.58 -19.56 4.59
C MET A 338 11.97 -19.86 5.97
N VAL A 339 10.73 -19.43 6.21
CA VAL A 339 10.04 -19.66 7.50
C VAL A 339 9.70 -21.14 7.70
N ALA A 340 9.21 -21.83 6.68
CA ALA A 340 8.82 -23.23 6.75
C ALA A 340 10.03 -24.16 7.00
N ASP A 341 11.17 -23.84 6.40
CA ASP A 341 12.42 -24.60 6.55
C ASP A 341 13.21 -24.22 7.82
N GLY A 342 12.72 -23.24 8.60
CA GLY A 342 13.38 -22.77 9.83
C GLY A 342 14.69 -22.01 9.57
N HIS A 343 14.84 -21.40 8.41
CA HIS A 343 16.01 -20.60 8.05
C HIS A 343 15.93 -19.18 8.63
N THR A 344 17.08 -18.62 8.97
CA THR A 344 17.21 -17.25 9.51
C THR A 344 17.51 -16.20 8.44
N GLU A 345 17.84 -16.64 7.22
CA GLU A 345 18.22 -15.78 6.10
C GLU A 345 17.39 -16.12 4.86
N LEU A 346 16.93 -15.08 4.17
CA LEU A 346 16.12 -15.23 2.97
C LEU A 346 17.02 -15.52 1.77
N THR A 347 16.78 -16.64 1.10
CA THR A 347 17.36 -16.91 -0.23
C THR A 347 16.40 -16.37 -1.30
N PRO A 348 16.82 -15.38 -2.12
CA PRO A 348 15.97 -14.86 -3.19
C PRO A 348 15.58 -15.92 -4.21
N GLU A 349 14.36 -15.81 -4.75
CA GLU A 349 13.95 -16.52 -5.95
C GLU A 349 14.43 -15.72 -7.18
N PRO A 350 15.41 -16.21 -7.97
CA PRO A 350 15.94 -15.46 -9.10
C PRO A 350 14.94 -15.31 -10.25
N ASN A 351 14.00 -16.25 -10.42
CA ASN A 351 13.02 -16.23 -11.51
C ASN A 351 11.60 -16.48 -10.98
N PRO A 352 11.06 -15.57 -10.16
CA PRO A 352 9.74 -15.76 -9.57
C PRO A 352 8.69 -15.73 -10.68
N TYR A 353 7.69 -16.58 -10.56
CA TYR A 353 6.57 -16.60 -11.49
C TYR A 353 5.25 -16.88 -10.79
N THR A 354 4.27 -16.05 -11.08
CA THR A 354 2.86 -16.22 -10.70
C THR A 354 1.99 -15.33 -11.57
N ARG A 355 0.80 -15.80 -11.92
CA ARG A 355 -0.28 -15.01 -12.55
C ARG A 355 -0.75 -13.88 -11.63
N ALA A 356 -0.62 -14.03 -10.31
CA ALA A 356 -0.87 -12.97 -9.34
C ALA A 356 0.29 -11.96 -9.30
N SER A 357 0.44 -11.19 -10.37
CA SER A 357 1.60 -10.31 -10.61
C SER A 357 2.04 -9.40 -9.46
N ALA A 358 1.12 -8.92 -8.60
CA ALA A 358 1.48 -8.10 -7.44
C ALA A 358 2.20 -8.90 -6.32
N LEU A 359 2.19 -10.22 -6.39
CA LEU A 359 2.94 -11.15 -5.54
C LEU A 359 4.22 -11.66 -6.21
N ASN A 360 4.47 -11.30 -7.49
CA ASN A 360 5.61 -11.82 -8.25
C ASN A 360 6.93 -11.13 -7.85
N ILE A 361 7.40 -11.39 -6.63
CA ILE A 361 8.56 -10.76 -6.01
C ILE A 361 9.46 -11.83 -5.43
N GLY A 362 10.67 -11.97 -6.00
CA GLY A 362 11.65 -12.97 -5.58
C GLY A 362 12.58 -12.54 -4.45
N ASN A 363 12.69 -11.24 -4.20
CA ASN A 363 13.50 -10.69 -3.11
C ASN A 363 12.71 -9.60 -2.36
N PRO A 364 11.83 -9.98 -1.42
CA PRO A 364 10.96 -9.01 -0.74
C PRO A 364 11.76 -8.11 0.22
N PRO A 365 11.77 -6.78 0.04
CA PRO A 365 12.66 -5.88 0.79
C PRO A 365 12.31 -5.75 2.27
N SER A 366 11.07 -6.08 2.68
CA SER A 366 10.61 -5.94 4.06
C SER A 366 10.63 -7.26 4.86
N TRP A 367 11.36 -8.29 4.41
CA TRP A 367 11.29 -9.63 5.00
C TRP A 367 11.66 -9.69 6.48
N LYS A 368 12.70 -8.97 6.94
CA LYS A 368 13.08 -8.93 8.37
C LYS A 368 11.95 -8.37 9.25
N LYS A 369 11.31 -7.29 8.79
CA LYS A 369 10.18 -6.66 9.50
C LYS A 369 8.94 -7.56 9.49
N ALA A 370 8.74 -8.32 8.41
CA ALA A 370 7.67 -9.31 8.30
C ALA A 370 7.90 -10.50 9.23
N LEU A 371 9.14 -11.01 9.34
CA LEU A 371 9.50 -12.07 10.28
C LEU A 371 9.18 -11.66 11.71
N ARG A 372 9.62 -10.46 12.12
CA ARG A 372 9.29 -9.88 13.43
C ARG A 372 7.78 -9.85 13.68
N THR A 373 6.98 -9.45 12.68
CA THR A 373 5.52 -9.43 12.78
C THR A 373 4.94 -10.82 13.05
N LEU A 374 5.45 -11.86 12.37
CA LEU A 374 5.00 -13.23 12.61
C LEU A 374 5.39 -13.72 14.00
N GLU A 375 6.61 -13.43 14.46
CA GLU A 375 7.05 -13.78 15.82
C GLU A 375 6.18 -13.11 16.89
N GLU A 376 5.94 -11.80 16.77
CA GLU A 376 5.15 -11.00 17.72
C GLU A 376 3.67 -11.41 17.76
N THR A 377 3.14 -11.98 16.67
CA THR A 377 1.72 -12.37 16.54
C THR A 377 1.49 -13.88 16.62
N ASN A 378 2.55 -14.67 16.87
CA ASN A 378 2.49 -16.13 16.71
C ASN A 378 1.86 -16.54 15.36
N GLY A 379 2.24 -15.80 14.32
CA GLY A 379 1.72 -15.92 12.98
C GLY A 379 2.28 -17.12 12.23
N VAL A 380 1.63 -17.43 11.10
CA VAL A 380 2.01 -18.54 10.22
C VAL A 380 2.17 -18.03 8.79
N THR A 381 2.83 -18.83 7.96
CA THR A 381 2.91 -18.61 6.52
C THR A 381 2.34 -19.80 5.75
N CYS A 382 1.80 -19.55 4.57
CA CYS A 382 1.55 -20.60 3.59
C CYS A 382 1.82 -20.11 2.17
N SER A 383 2.03 -21.05 1.25
CA SER A 383 1.98 -20.80 -0.18
C SER A 383 0.70 -21.37 -0.79
N VAL A 384 0.22 -20.73 -1.86
CA VAL A 384 -0.90 -21.20 -2.68
C VAL A 384 -0.55 -21.16 -4.15
N THR A 385 -1.04 -22.13 -4.91
CA THR A 385 -0.83 -22.23 -6.35
C THR A 385 -1.61 -21.14 -7.10
N ASP A 386 -1.22 -20.83 -8.33
CA ASP A 386 -1.99 -19.91 -9.18
C ASP A 386 -3.43 -20.40 -9.40
N GLN A 387 -3.64 -21.71 -9.48
CA GLN A 387 -4.97 -22.29 -9.64
C GLN A 387 -5.84 -22.05 -8.40
N GLU A 388 -5.30 -22.29 -7.19
CA GLU A 388 -6.00 -21.99 -5.93
C GLU A 388 -6.34 -20.50 -5.82
N ILE A 389 -5.43 -19.61 -6.24
CA ILE A 389 -5.66 -18.16 -6.27
C ILE A 389 -6.81 -17.80 -7.21
N LEU A 390 -6.81 -18.31 -8.45
CA LEU A 390 -7.82 -17.98 -9.45
C LEU A 390 -9.19 -18.56 -9.10
N ASP A 391 -9.25 -19.76 -8.54
CA ASP A 391 -10.50 -20.34 -8.04
C ASP A 391 -11.05 -19.54 -6.86
N ALA A 392 -10.22 -19.20 -5.87
CA ALA A 392 -10.64 -18.34 -4.77
C ALA A 392 -11.12 -16.96 -5.27
N LYS A 393 -10.45 -16.41 -6.29
CA LYS A 393 -10.86 -15.16 -6.94
C LYS A 393 -12.26 -15.27 -7.53
N ALA A 394 -12.58 -16.34 -8.26
CA ALA A 394 -13.91 -16.54 -8.82
C ALA A 394 -15.01 -16.54 -7.74
N TRP A 395 -14.73 -17.11 -6.55
CA TRP A 395 -15.66 -17.07 -5.42
C TRP A 395 -15.78 -15.67 -4.78
N VAL A 396 -14.67 -14.93 -4.64
CA VAL A 396 -14.70 -13.54 -4.17
C VAL A 396 -15.47 -12.65 -5.14
N ASP A 397 -15.26 -12.81 -6.44
CA ASP A 397 -15.99 -12.06 -7.46
C ASP A 397 -17.48 -12.42 -7.46
N LYS A 398 -17.82 -13.71 -7.37
CA LYS A 398 -19.22 -14.20 -7.24
C LYS A 398 -19.93 -13.68 -5.99
N SER A 399 -19.19 -13.32 -4.94
CA SER A 399 -19.77 -12.71 -3.73
C SER A 399 -20.22 -11.26 -3.92
N GLY A 400 -19.94 -10.65 -5.08
CA GLY A 400 -20.28 -9.27 -5.41
C GLY A 400 -19.26 -8.22 -4.95
N ILE A 401 -18.17 -8.64 -4.31
CA ILE A 401 -17.12 -7.74 -3.80
C ILE A 401 -16.06 -7.48 -4.86
N GLY A 402 -15.52 -8.54 -5.48
CA GLY A 402 -14.51 -8.43 -6.54
C GLY A 402 -13.10 -8.05 -6.06
N CYS A 403 -12.07 -8.67 -6.64
CA CYS A 403 -10.67 -8.30 -6.33
C CYS A 403 -9.66 -8.69 -7.42
N GLU A 404 -8.42 -8.17 -7.38
CA GLU A 404 -7.32 -8.66 -8.22
C GLU A 404 -6.81 -10.05 -7.74
N PRO A 405 -6.13 -10.85 -8.58
CA PRO A 405 -5.65 -12.19 -8.19
C PRO A 405 -4.81 -12.21 -6.90
N ALA A 406 -3.90 -11.25 -6.71
CA ALA A 406 -3.07 -11.16 -5.51
C ALA A 406 -3.89 -11.01 -4.21
N SER A 407 -5.07 -10.41 -4.28
CA SER A 407 -5.98 -10.28 -3.15
C SER A 407 -6.59 -11.63 -2.76
N ALA A 408 -7.00 -12.41 -3.77
CA ALA A 408 -7.65 -13.70 -3.58
C ALA A 408 -6.74 -14.77 -2.97
N ALA A 409 -5.42 -14.58 -3.02
CA ALA A 409 -4.47 -15.43 -2.30
C ALA A 409 -4.80 -15.52 -0.80
N THR A 410 -5.34 -14.47 -0.18
CA THR A 410 -5.78 -14.54 1.23
C THR A 410 -6.89 -15.55 1.46
N VAL A 411 -7.91 -15.58 0.60
CA VAL A 411 -9.04 -16.52 0.71
C VAL A 411 -8.59 -17.95 0.39
N ALA A 412 -7.73 -18.12 -0.63
CA ALA A 412 -7.10 -19.40 -0.93
C ALA A 412 -6.28 -19.93 0.26
N GLY A 413 -5.45 -19.07 0.85
CA GLY A 413 -4.60 -19.42 1.99
C GLY A 413 -5.41 -19.74 3.24
N LEU A 414 -6.46 -18.98 3.54
CA LEU A 414 -7.37 -19.28 4.65
C LEU A 414 -8.01 -20.67 4.48
N ARG A 415 -8.53 -20.97 3.29
CA ARG A 415 -9.10 -22.29 2.97
C ARG A 415 -8.07 -23.41 3.19
N LYS A 416 -6.84 -23.23 2.70
CA LYS A 416 -5.76 -24.21 2.84
C LYS A 416 -5.37 -24.43 4.31
N LEU A 417 -5.30 -23.36 5.10
CA LEU A 417 -4.93 -23.41 6.52
C LEU A 417 -6.03 -24.04 7.38
N ILE A 418 -7.31 -23.78 7.08
CA ILE A 418 -8.44 -24.46 7.74
C ILE A 418 -8.46 -25.95 7.39
N ALA A 419 -8.33 -26.29 6.11
CA ALA A 419 -8.29 -27.68 5.66
C ALA A 419 -7.11 -28.47 6.27
N GLY A 420 -5.97 -27.79 6.46
CA GLY A 420 -4.80 -28.33 7.15
C GLY A 420 -4.86 -28.27 8.69
N GLN A 421 -5.98 -27.83 9.28
CA GLN A 421 -6.20 -27.71 10.73
C GLN A 421 -5.17 -26.80 11.45
N VAL A 422 -4.53 -25.88 10.72
CA VAL A 422 -3.64 -24.86 11.29
C VAL A 422 -4.45 -23.70 11.88
N ILE A 423 -5.57 -23.37 11.23
CA ILE A 423 -6.60 -22.44 11.71
C ILE A 423 -7.81 -23.30 12.07
N ASP A 424 -8.35 -23.13 13.28
CA ASP A 424 -9.57 -23.85 13.66
C ASP A 424 -10.76 -23.27 12.87
N LYS A 425 -11.66 -24.13 12.39
CA LYS A 425 -12.86 -23.71 11.66
C LYS A 425 -13.79 -22.82 12.49
N ASP A 426 -13.72 -22.92 13.82
CA ASP A 426 -14.50 -22.13 14.77
C ASP A 426 -13.81 -20.78 15.14
N GLU A 427 -12.60 -20.52 14.65
CA GLU A 427 -11.94 -19.21 14.78
C GLU A 427 -12.44 -18.22 13.71
N THR A 428 -12.49 -16.94 14.10
CA THR A 428 -12.89 -15.84 13.22
C THR A 428 -11.70 -15.28 12.44
N ALA A 429 -11.94 -14.80 11.21
CA ALA A 429 -10.85 -14.34 10.35
C ALA A 429 -11.24 -13.12 9.50
N VAL A 430 -10.27 -12.26 9.18
CA VAL A 430 -10.41 -11.22 8.15
C VAL A 430 -9.36 -11.41 7.05
N CYS A 431 -9.81 -11.45 5.80
CA CYS A 431 -8.94 -11.48 4.62
C CYS A 431 -8.79 -10.08 4.02
N ILE A 432 -7.56 -9.63 3.81
CA ILE A 432 -7.27 -8.32 3.22
C ILE A 432 -7.24 -8.42 1.69
N LEU A 433 -8.21 -7.77 1.03
CA LEU A 433 -8.29 -7.72 -0.43
C LEU A 433 -7.59 -6.46 -0.95
N THR A 434 -6.36 -6.59 -1.44
CA THR A 434 -5.43 -5.48 -1.70
C THR A 434 -5.74 -4.59 -2.90
N GLY A 435 -6.44 -5.09 -3.91
CA GLY A 435 -6.61 -4.37 -5.18
C GLY A 435 -7.86 -4.75 -5.94
N ASN A 436 -8.32 -3.83 -6.77
CA ASN A 436 -9.56 -3.91 -7.52
C ASN A 436 -9.48 -4.93 -8.65
N MET A 437 -10.58 -5.61 -8.96
CA MET A 437 -10.64 -6.57 -10.06
C MET A 437 -10.27 -5.97 -11.43
N LEU A 438 -10.54 -4.68 -11.64
CA LEU A 438 -10.22 -3.96 -12.87
C LEU A 438 -8.72 -3.67 -13.05
N LYS A 439 -7.88 -3.98 -12.06
CA LYS A 439 -6.42 -3.88 -12.16
C LYS A 439 -5.80 -4.98 -13.03
N ASP A 440 -6.51 -6.09 -13.21
CA ASP A 440 -6.03 -7.24 -13.97
C ASP A 440 -7.19 -7.88 -14.75
N THR A 441 -7.67 -7.15 -15.76
CA THR A 441 -8.74 -7.61 -16.65
C THR A 441 -8.32 -8.81 -17.49
N ASP A 442 -7.03 -8.98 -17.74
CA ASP A 442 -6.48 -10.13 -18.47
C ASP A 442 -6.75 -11.42 -17.70
N ALA A 443 -6.51 -11.42 -16.37
CA ALA A 443 -6.84 -12.57 -15.52
C ALA A 443 -8.34 -12.93 -15.53
N LEU A 444 -9.23 -11.93 -15.62
CA LEU A 444 -10.69 -12.17 -15.74
C LEU A 444 -11.02 -12.83 -17.07
N GLN A 445 -10.50 -12.28 -18.17
CA GLN A 445 -10.71 -12.81 -19.51
C GLN A 445 -10.18 -14.24 -19.64
N GLU A 446 -8.95 -14.48 -19.18
CA GLU A 446 -8.32 -15.80 -19.24
C GLU A 446 -9.07 -16.85 -18.43
N TYR A 447 -9.56 -16.53 -17.23
CA TYR A 447 -10.27 -17.50 -16.39
C TYR A 447 -11.69 -17.82 -16.90
N HIS A 448 -12.44 -16.81 -17.33
CA HIS A 448 -13.85 -17.01 -17.72
C HIS A 448 -14.04 -17.38 -19.18
N LEU A 449 -13.18 -16.87 -20.07
CA LEU A 449 -13.33 -16.97 -21.52
C LEU A 449 -12.16 -17.69 -22.20
N GLY A 450 -11.02 -17.83 -21.52
CA GLY A 450 -9.83 -18.47 -22.07
C GLY A 450 -9.93 -20.00 -22.10
N GLU A 451 -9.16 -20.60 -22.99
CA GLU A 451 -8.98 -22.07 -23.09
C GLU A 451 -7.71 -22.54 -22.35
N SER A 452 -6.84 -21.61 -21.93
CA SER A 452 -5.49 -21.88 -21.44
C SER A 452 -5.38 -22.09 -19.92
N VAL A 453 -6.47 -21.92 -19.18
CA VAL A 453 -6.53 -22.10 -17.72
C VAL A 453 -7.50 -23.22 -17.40
N SER A 454 -7.13 -24.10 -16.45
CA SER A 454 -8.06 -25.08 -15.89
C SER A 454 -9.05 -24.36 -14.97
N ALA A 455 -10.01 -23.63 -15.54
CA ALA A 455 -10.99 -22.90 -14.75
C ALA A 455 -11.97 -23.90 -14.11
N SER A 456 -11.97 -23.98 -12.78
CA SER A 456 -12.90 -24.83 -12.03
C SER A 456 -14.32 -24.24 -11.98
N TYR A 457 -14.43 -22.90 -12.04
CA TYR A 457 -15.69 -22.17 -11.89
C TYR A 457 -15.90 -21.08 -12.97
N PRO A 458 -15.69 -21.36 -14.27
CA PRO A 458 -15.87 -20.37 -15.31
C PRO A 458 -17.33 -19.98 -15.45
N ASN A 459 -17.58 -18.71 -15.73
CA ASN A 459 -18.88 -18.20 -16.15
C ASN A 459 -18.76 -17.67 -17.58
N LYS A 460 -19.30 -18.41 -18.54
CA LYS A 460 -19.12 -18.16 -19.98
C LYS A 460 -20.27 -17.34 -20.55
N ILE A 461 -19.97 -16.61 -21.62
CA ILE A 461 -21.02 -15.99 -22.45
C ILE A 461 -21.79 -17.12 -23.15
N VAL A 462 -23.09 -17.22 -22.86
CA VAL A 462 -23.99 -18.18 -23.50
C VAL A 462 -24.75 -17.48 -24.61
N SER A 463 -24.67 -18.03 -25.83
CA SER A 463 -25.45 -17.55 -26.98
C SER A 463 -26.73 -18.35 -27.10
N ALA A 464 -27.87 -17.67 -27.21
CA ALA A 464 -29.20 -18.26 -27.37
C ALA A 464 -30.02 -17.45 -28.36
N GLN A 465 -30.98 -18.09 -29.05
CA GLN A 465 -32.04 -17.36 -29.72
C GLN A 465 -33.05 -16.86 -28.69
N LEU A 466 -33.55 -15.64 -28.90
CA LEU A 466 -34.58 -15.02 -28.05
C LEU A 466 -35.95 -15.66 -28.30
N THR A 467 -36.09 -16.94 -27.97
CA THR A 467 -37.35 -17.70 -28.03
C THR A 467 -37.72 -18.20 -26.64
N LEU A 468 -39.02 -18.27 -26.35
CA LEU A 468 -39.51 -18.80 -25.07
C LEU A 468 -38.98 -20.21 -24.79
N LYS A 469 -38.85 -21.04 -25.83
CA LYS A 469 -38.35 -22.41 -25.74
C LYS A 469 -36.89 -22.44 -25.32
N GLU A 470 -36.02 -21.71 -26.03
CA GLU A 470 -34.57 -21.74 -25.74
C GLU A 470 -34.24 -21.04 -24.43
N ILE A 471 -34.80 -19.85 -24.19
CA ILE A 471 -34.57 -19.14 -22.93
C ILE A 471 -35.19 -19.89 -21.74
N GLY A 472 -36.40 -20.46 -21.91
CA GLY A 472 -37.03 -21.28 -20.86
C GLY A 472 -36.20 -22.51 -20.49
N ALA A 473 -35.56 -23.16 -21.46
CA ALA A 473 -34.65 -24.28 -21.21
C ALA A 473 -33.36 -23.87 -20.48
N MET A 474 -32.92 -22.61 -20.59
CA MET A 474 -31.73 -22.10 -19.89
C MET A 474 -32.01 -21.62 -18.47
N LEU A 475 -33.24 -21.24 -18.17
CA LEU A 475 -33.67 -20.76 -16.85
C LEU A 475 -34.19 -21.86 -15.92
N SER A 476 -34.38 -23.07 -16.46
CA SER A 476 -34.74 -24.28 -15.70
C SER A 476 -33.49 -25.06 -15.30
#